data_AF-F2I0S0-F1
#
_entry.id   AF-F2I0S0-F1
#
_cell.length_a   1.000
_cell.length_b   1.000
_cell.length_c   1.000
_cell.angle_alpha   90.00
_cell.angle_beta   90.00
_cell.angle_gamma   90.00
#
_symmetry.space_group_name_H-M   'P 1'
#
loop_
_entity.id
_entity.type
_entity.pdbx_description
1 polymer ?
#
loop_
_entity_poly.entity_id
_entity_poly.type
_entity_poly.pdbx_seq_one_letter_code
_entity_poly.pdbx_strand_id
1 'polypeptide(L)'
;MIDKYLEITKKIATACGVFAAASIMLSIVIVTELVFERYIFGNAITWQPELVTHLLVASTFIGSAYVFAENGHVNMDYFYTFLSEKGVTILKISTSLLCLIFFLVLLYVSYEIVSEAFLKNYDTGTVWGPPLWIPYSSMLIGAMLMTMAYVGELLKLGRRLKELS
;
A
#
# COMPACT_ATOMS: atom_id res chain seq x y z
N MET A 1 -8.07 13.59 -20.91
CA MET A 1 -8.65 13.44 -19.54
C MET A 1 -8.06 12.24 -18.82
N ILE A 2 -8.08 11.05 -19.44
CA ILE A 2 -7.46 9.82 -18.87
C ILE A 2 -5.94 9.98 -18.70
N ASP A 3 -5.23 10.59 -19.64
CA ASP A 3 -3.77 10.74 -19.53
C ASP A 3 -3.36 11.64 -18.36
N LYS A 4 -4.15 12.68 -18.09
CA LYS A 4 -3.99 13.55 -16.91
C LYS A 4 -4.25 12.80 -15.60
N TYR A 5 -5.25 11.91 -15.57
CA TYR A 5 -5.52 11.05 -14.41
C TYR A 5 -4.33 10.12 -14.13
N LEU A 6 -3.79 9.50 -15.18
CA LEU A 6 -2.63 8.60 -15.06
C LEU A 6 -1.37 9.31 -14.58
N GLU A 7 -1.12 10.53 -15.07
CA GLU A 7 0.01 11.34 -14.62
C GLU A 7 -0.12 11.72 -13.14
N ILE A 8 -1.32 12.09 -12.69
CA ILE A 8 -1.60 12.40 -11.28
C ILE A 8 -1.37 11.15 -10.41
N THR A 9 -1.96 10.01 -10.79
CA THR A 9 -1.79 8.74 -10.05
C THR A 9 -0.31 8.35 -9.97
N LYS A 10 0.48 8.55 -11.04
CA LYS A 10 1.92 8.27 -11.04
C LYS A 10 2.70 9.21 -10.10
N LYS A 11 2.39 10.50 -10.08
CA LYS A 11 3.02 11.46 -9.16
C LYS A 11 2.71 11.12 -7.70
N ILE A 12 1.45 10.81 -7.40
CA ILE A 12 1.02 10.38 -6.06
C ILE A 12 1.75 9.11 -5.67
N ALA A 13 1.77 8.10 -6.54
CA ALA A 13 2.47 6.84 -6.29
C ALA A 13 3.96 7.05 -6.01
N THR A 14 4.63 7.95 -6.75
CA THR A 14 6.05 8.26 -6.52
C THR A 14 6.27 8.90 -5.15
N ALA A 15 5.43 9.85 -4.75
CA ALA A 15 5.48 10.45 -3.42
C ALA A 15 5.27 9.41 -2.31
N CYS A 16 4.33 8.48 -2.51
CA CYS A 16 4.09 7.35 -1.61
C CYS A 16 5.32 6.42 -1.51
N GLY A 17 6.03 6.20 -2.61
CA GLY A 17 7.28 5.43 -2.64
C GLY A 17 8.39 6.09 -1.82
N VAL A 18 8.56 7.41 -1.96
CA VAL A 18 9.53 8.18 -1.15
C VAL A 18 9.18 8.11 0.34
N PHE A 19 7.90 8.27 0.68
CA PHE A 19 7.42 8.14 2.06
C PHE A 19 7.70 6.74 2.64
N ALA A 20 7.42 5.68 1.88
CA ALA A 20 7.68 4.31 2.29
C ALA A 20 9.18 4.06 2.52
N ALA A 21 10.04 4.49 1.59
CA ALA A 21 11.49 4.37 1.73
C ALA A 21 12.01 5.14 2.96
N ALA A 22 11.54 6.36 3.19
CA ALA A 22 11.87 7.15 4.37
C ALA A 22 11.42 6.47 5.67
N SER A 23 10.22 5.88 5.68
CA SER A 23 9.69 5.16 6.84
C SER A 23 10.52 3.92 7.18
N ILE A 24 10.94 3.14 6.17
CA ILE A 24 11.85 2.00 6.36
C ILE A 24 13.21 2.46 6.89
N MET A 25 13.78 3.51 6.30
CA MET A 25 15.06 4.05 6.74
C MET A 25 14.99 4.52 8.20
N LEU A 26 13.92 5.21 8.58
CA LEU A 26 13.69 5.63 9.95
C LEU A 26 13.55 4.44 10.90
N SER A 27 12.81 3.40 10.51
CA SER A 27 12.70 2.16 11.28
C SER A 27 14.06 1.51 11.52
N ILE A 28 14.94 1.46 10.52
CA ILE A 28 16.30 0.91 10.67
C ILE A 28 17.10 1.70 11.71
N VAL A 29 17.03 3.04 11.67
CA VAL A 29 17.73 3.89 12.64
C VAL A 29 17.22 3.63 14.06
N ILE A 30 15.90 3.57 14.25
CA ILE A 30 15.29 3.31 15.57
C ILE A 30 15.67 1.92 16.11
N VAL A 31 15.62 0.88 15.27
CA VAL A 31 16.01 -0.48 15.69
C VAL A 31 17.49 -0.52 16.06
N THR A 32 18.33 0.19 15.31
CA THR A 32 19.76 0.28 15.60
C THR A 32 19.99 0.91 16.97
N GLU A 33 19.33 2.04 17.24
CA GLU A 33 19.40 2.73 18.53
C GLU A 33 18.88 1.86 19.69
N LEU A 34 17.74 1.16 19.52
CA LEU A 34 17.23 0.17 20.47
C LEU A 34 18.28 -0.90 20.84
N VAL A 35 19.02 -1.41 19.86
CA VAL A 35 20.10 -2.38 20.09
C VAL A 35 21.23 -1.73 20.89
N PHE A 36 21.66 -0.52 20.52
CA PHE A 36 22.69 0.21 21.28
C PHE A 36 22.29 0.43 22.74
N GLU A 37 21.08 0.92 23.00
CA GLU A 37 20.60 1.16 24.36
C GLU A 37 20.49 -0.11 25.19
N ARG A 38 19.98 -1.19 24.58
CA ARG A 38 19.77 -2.45 25.28
C ARG A 38 21.07 -3.15 25.65
N TYR A 39 22.05 -3.16 24.75
CA TYR A 39 23.29 -3.91 24.95
C TYR A 39 24.42 -3.08 25.58
N ILE A 40 24.45 -1.76 25.38
CA ILE A 40 25.49 -0.89 25.97
C ILE A 40 25.03 -0.27 27.28
N PHE A 41 23.82 0.31 27.30
CA PHE A 41 23.30 1.05 28.45
C PHE A 41 22.46 0.17 29.39
N GLY A 42 22.07 -1.03 28.96
CA GLY A 42 21.24 -1.96 29.75
C GLY A 42 19.81 -1.47 29.94
N ASN A 43 19.38 -0.43 29.23
CA ASN A 43 18.03 0.13 29.33
C ASN A 43 17.10 -0.54 28.31
N ALA A 44 15.85 -0.76 28.70
CA ALA A 44 14.80 -1.26 27.81
C ALA A 44 13.79 -0.15 27.55
N ILE A 45 13.95 0.56 26.43
CA ILE A 45 12.98 1.56 25.98
C ILE A 45 11.79 0.85 25.32
N THR A 46 10.59 1.15 25.81
CA THR A 46 9.37 0.40 25.46
C THR A 46 8.63 0.94 24.22
N TRP A 47 8.86 2.18 23.81
CA TRP A 47 8.13 2.81 22.69
C TRP A 47 8.69 2.49 21.30
N GLN A 48 9.98 2.18 21.19
CA GLN A 48 10.67 2.00 19.90
C GLN A 48 10.08 0.85 19.05
N PRO A 49 9.80 -0.37 19.60
CA PRO A 49 9.31 -1.49 18.78
C PRO A 49 7.93 -1.22 18.15
N GLU A 50 7.07 -0.51 18.88
CA GLU A 50 5.72 -0.19 18.42
C GLU A 50 5.76 0.89 17.34
N LEU A 51 6.58 1.93 17.50
CA LEU A 51 6.76 2.94 16.46
C LEU A 51 7.32 2.32 15.16
N VAL A 52 8.31 1.44 15.28
CA VAL A 52 8.86 0.69 14.13
C VAL A 52 7.78 -0.12 13.44
N THR A 53 6.94 -0.82 14.21
CA THR A 53 5.83 -1.60 13.65
C THR A 53 4.84 -0.70 12.90
N HIS A 54 4.47 0.45 13.47
CA HIS A 54 3.58 1.41 12.81
C HIS A 54 4.18 1.98 11.52
N LEU A 55 5.46 2.32 11.52
CA LEU A 55 6.18 2.80 10.33
C LEU A 55 6.25 1.73 9.24
N LEU A 56 6.47 0.46 9.60
CA LEU A 56 6.48 -0.65 8.65
C LEU A 56 5.10 -0.92 8.07
N VAL A 57 4.05 -0.88 8.88
CA VAL A 57 2.65 -0.99 8.40
C VAL A 57 2.35 0.15 7.43
N ALA A 58 2.68 1.39 7.79
CA ALA A 58 2.46 2.54 6.93
C ALA A 58 3.24 2.43 5.62
N SER A 59 4.52 2.04 5.68
CA SER A 59 5.34 1.79 4.50
C SER A 59 4.77 0.71 3.59
N THR A 60 4.23 -0.37 4.17
CA THR A 60 3.70 -1.50 3.39
C THR A 60 2.46 -1.07 2.60
N PHE A 61 1.49 -0.45 3.27
CA PHE A 61 0.23 -0.06 2.63
C PHE A 61 0.40 1.14 1.70
N ILE A 62 1.11 2.19 2.12
CA ILE A 62 1.32 3.39 1.29
C ILE A 62 2.30 3.08 0.15
N GLY A 63 3.35 2.31 0.41
CA GLY A 63 4.35 1.91 -0.60
C GLY A 63 3.78 0.98 -1.68
N SER A 64 2.71 0.22 -1.39
CA SER A 64 2.08 -0.66 -2.38
C SER A 64 1.63 0.08 -3.65
N ALA A 65 1.18 1.33 -3.53
CA ALA A 65 0.77 2.16 -4.67
C ALA A 65 1.95 2.48 -5.62
N TYR A 66 3.14 2.71 -5.06
CA TYR A 66 4.37 2.91 -5.84
C TYR A 66 4.77 1.64 -6.59
N VAL A 67 4.78 0.51 -5.88
CA VAL A 67 5.12 -0.80 -6.43
C VAL A 67 4.16 -1.17 -7.58
N PHE A 68 2.87 -0.86 -7.44
CA PHE A 68 1.89 -1.08 -8.51
C PHE A 68 2.18 -0.20 -9.74
N ALA A 69 2.54 1.07 -9.54
CA ALA A 69 2.86 1.98 -10.64
C ALA A 69 4.12 1.54 -11.43
N GLU A 70 5.13 0.99 -10.76
CA GLU A 70 6.35 0.46 -11.40
C GLU A 70 6.12 -0.92 -12.05
N ASN A 71 5.45 -1.85 -11.36
CA ASN A 71 5.26 -3.23 -11.83
C ASN A 71 4.19 -3.41 -12.91
N GLY A 72 3.50 -2.35 -13.37
CA GLY A 72 2.66 -2.41 -14.57
C GLY A 72 3.41 -2.89 -15.83
N HIS A 73 4.74 -2.83 -15.83
CA HIS A 73 5.61 -3.31 -16.91
C HIS A 73 6.08 -4.76 -16.70
N VAL A 74 6.07 -5.28 -15.47
CA VAL A 74 6.47 -6.65 -15.14
C VAL A 74 5.22 -7.54 -15.25
N ASN A 75 4.73 -7.65 -16.46
CA ASN A 75 3.75 -8.67 -16.77
C ASN A 75 4.48 -10.02 -16.72
N MET A 76 3.79 -11.05 -16.23
CA MET A 76 4.27 -12.42 -16.19
C MET A 76 4.41 -12.95 -17.64
N ASP A 77 5.41 -12.44 -18.37
CA ASP A 77 5.54 -12.58 -19.82
C ASP A 77 5.55 -14.06 -20.24
N TYR A 78 5.99 -14.95 -19.35
CA TYR A 78 6.07 -16.39 -19.58
C TYR A 78 4.72 -17.09 -19.77
N PHE A 79 3.67 -16.68 -19.04
CA PHE A 79 2.32 -17.23 -19.22
C PHE A 79 1.60 -16.58 -20.40
N TYR A 80 1.99 -15.35 -20.75
CA TYR A 80 1.40 -14.60 -21.85
C TYR A 80 1.91 -15.04 -23.23
N THR A 81 3.05 -15.73 -23.31
CA THR A 81 3.60 -16.25 -24.59
C THR A 81 2.70 -17.27 -25.29
N PHE A 82 1.81 -17.96 -24.55
CA PHE A 82 0.89 -18.96 -25.11
C PHE A 82 -0.49 -18.40 -25.48
N LEU A 83 -0.79 -17.15 -25.12
CA LEU A 83 -2.09 -16.51 -25.36
C LEU A 83 -1.99 -15.46 -26.46
N SER A 84 -3.07 -15.32 -27.25
CA SER A 84 -3.21 -14.19 -28.16
C SER A 84 -3.28 -12.87 -27.38
N GLU A 85 -2.87 -11.76 -28.00
CA GLU A 85 -2.87 -10.43 -27.34
C GLU A 85 -4.25 -10.04 -26.74
N LYS A 86 -5.33 -10.52 -27.37
CA LYS A 86 -6.70 -10.38 -26.85
C LYS A 86 -6.92 -11.19 -25.57
N GLY A 87 -6.51 -12.45 -25.55
CA GLY A 87 -6.63 -13.31 -24.37
C GLY A 87 -5.85 -12.78 -23.16
N VAL A 88 -4.64 -12.27 -23.41
CA VAL A 88 -3.81 -11.59 -22.39
C VAL A 88 -4.55 -10.38 -21.81
N THR A 89 -5.12 -9.54 -22.67
CA THR A 89 -5.83 -8.33 -22.24
C THR A 89 -7.09 -8.66 -21.42
N ILE A 90 -7.87 -9.67 -21.82
CA ILE A 90 -9.05 -10.11 -21.07
C ILE A 90 -8.65 -10.66 -19.69
N LEU A 91 -7.59 -11.46 -19.61
CA LEU A 91 -7.11 -12.01 -18.33
C LEU A 91 -6.64 -10.90 -17.37
N LYS A 92 -5.95 -9.88 -17.90
CA LYS A 92 -5.57 -8.69 -17.12
C LYS A 92 -6.78 -7.89 -16.63
N ILE A 93 -7.84 -7.78 -17.44
CA ILE A 93 -9.09 -7.12 -17.02
C ILE A 93 -9.75 -7.92 -15.89
N SER A 94 -9.89 -9.23 -16.03
CA SER A 94 -10.51 -10.09 -15.01
C SER A 94 -9.74 -10.06 -13.68
N THR A 95 -8.42 -10.17 -13.73
CA THR A 95 -7.57 -10.08 -12.53
C THR A 95 -7.63 -8.70 -11.89
N SER A 96 -7.56 -7.62 -12.69
CA SER A 96 -7.71 -6.25 -12.19
C SER A 96 -9.08 -5.99 -11.56
N LEU A 97 -10.15 -6.59 -12.09
CA LEU A 97 -11.49 -6.47 -11.54
C LEU A 97 -11.60 -7.19 -10.19
N LEU A 98 -11.05 -8.40 -10.07
CA LEU A 98 -10.99 -9.13 -8.80
C LEU A 98 -10.20 -8.36 -7.74
N CYS A 99 -9.04 -7.82 -8.12
CA CYS A 99 -8.24 -6.98 -7.23
C CYS A 99 -8.99 -5.71 -6.83
N LEU A 100 -9.70 -5.05 -7.76
CA LEU A 100 -10.51 -3.87 -7.44
C LEU A 100 -11.57 -4.18 -6.39
N ILE A 101 -12.31 -5.29 -6.54
CA ILE A 101 -13.31 -5.73 -5.56
C ILE A 101 -12.67 -5.97 -4.20
N PHE A 102 -11.53 -6.68 -4.18
CA PHE A 102 -10.78 -6.90 -2.94
C PHE A 102 -10.39 -5.58 -2.26
N PHE A 103 -9.84 -4.62 -3.00
CA PHE A 103 -9.45 -3.32 -2.42
C PHE A 103 -10.64 -2.46 -2.00
N LEU A 104 -11.80 -2.57 -2.64
CA LEU A 104 -13.03 -1.92 -2.18
C LEU A 104 -13.52 -2.49 -0.85
N VAL A 105 -13.49 -3.82 -0.70
CA VAL A 105 -13.81 -4.47 0.58
C VAL A 105 -12.80 -4.05 1.64
N LEU A 106 -11.50 -4.07 1.30
CA LEU A 106 -10.44 -3.63 2.20
C LEU A 106 -10.63 -2.18 2.65
N LEU A 107 -11.01 -1.28 1.73
CA LEU A 107 -11.28 0.12 2.03
C LEU A 107 -12.44 0.27 3.03
N TYR A 108 -13.53 -0.47 2.82
CA TYR A 108 -14.69 -0.46 3.72
C TYR A 108 -14.31 -0.96 5.13
N VAL A 109 -13.67 -2.13 5.21
CA VAL A 109 -13.25 -2.72 6.49
C VAL A 109 -12.23 -1.83 7.20
N SER A 110 -11.27 -1.25 6.47
CA SER A 110 -10.30 -0.32 7.04
C SER A 110 -10.97 0.91 7.61
N TYR A 111 -11.99 1.44 6.93
CA TYR A 111 -12.75 2.60 7.42
C TYR A 111 -13.48 2.28 8.72
N GLU A 112 -14.15 1.12 8.77
CA GLU A 112 -14.85 0.66 9.96
C GLU A 112 -13.89 0.55 11.15
N ILE A 113 -12.76 -0.16 10.96
CA ILE A 113 -11.74 -0.35 12.01
C ILE A 113 -11.14 0.99 12.48
N VAL A 114 -10.82 1.91 11.55
CA VAL A 114 -10.30 3.24 11.91
C VAL A 114 -11.32 4.04 12.71
N SER A 115 -12.58 4.05 12.26
CA SER A 115 -13.64 4.79 12.93
C SER A 115 -13.93 4.25 14.33
N GLU A 116 -13.95 2.92 14.48
CA GLU A 116 -14.08 2.29 15.79
C GLU A 116 -12.88 2.60 16.70
N ALA A 117 -11.65 2.46 16.20
CA ALA A 117 -10.45 2.73 16.97
C ALA A 117 -10.38 4.20 17.43
N PHE A 118 -10.85 5.13 16.60
CA PHE A 118 -10.92 6.55 16.93
C PHE A 118 -12.01 6.85 17.97
N LEU A 119 -13.22 6.32 17.79
CA LEU A 119 -14.35 6.56 18.70
C LEU A 119 -14.16 5.91 20.07
N LYS A 120 -13.64 4.68 20.09
CA LYS A 120 -13.43 3.90 21.31
C LYS A 120 -12.07 4.16 21.97
N ASN A 121 -11.24 5.03 21.37
CA ASN A 121 -9.85 5.32 21.79
C ASN A 121 -9.05 4.05 22.08
N TYR A 122 -9.08 3.10 21.16
CA TYR A 122 -8.31 1.87 21.32
C TYR A 122 -6.82 2.17 21.26
N ASP A 123 -6.11 1.74 22.31
CA ASP A 123 -4.67 1.73 22.39
C ASP A 123 -4.13 0.32 22.16
N THR A 124 -2.80 0.24 22.07
CA THR A 124 -2.11 -1.02 21.77
C THR A 124 -2.08 -1.96 23.00
N GLY A 125 -2.60 -1.52 24.17
CA GLY A 125 -2.59 -2.27 25.42
C GLY A 125 -1.19 -2.47 26.04
N THR A 126 -0.20 -1.73 25.54
CA THR A 126 1.21 -1.81 25.93
C THR A 126 1.60 -0.68 26.89
N VAL A 127 2.83 -0.72 27.41
CA VAL A 127 3.36 0.31 28.32
C VAL A 127 3.37 1.70 27.68
N TRP A 128 3.59 1.78 26.36
CA TRP A 128 3.56 3.05 25.63
C TRP A 128 2.15 3.43 25.16
N GLY A 129 1.30 2.44 24.86
CA GLY A 129 -0.12 2.63 24.59
C GLY A 129 -0.45 3.65 23.48
N PRO A 130 0.25 3.66 22.32
CA PRO A 130 -0.09 4.56 21.24
C PRO A 130 -1.47 4.18 20.68
N PRO A 131 -2.21 5.17 20.14
CA PRO A 131 -3.54 4.92 19.64
C PRO A 131 -3.50 4.16 18.30
N LEU A 132 -4.32 3.12 18.19
CA LEU A 132 -4.34 2.20 17.04
C LEU A 132 -4.94 2.81 15.76
N TRP A 133 -5.63 3.96 15.86
CA TRP A 133 -6.14 4.63 14.67
C TRP A 133 -5.02 5.07 13.71
N ILE A 134 -3.79 5.29 14.21
CA ILE A 134 -2.64 5.70 13.39
C ILE A 134 -2.26 4.59 12.39
N PRO A 135 -1.85 3.38 12.81
CA PRO A 135 -1.51 2.31 11.86
C PRO A 135 -2.72 1.92 10.99
N TYR A 136 -3.94 1.90 11.53
CA TYR A 136 -5.13 1.58 10.73
C TYR A 136 -5.45 2.64 9.67
N SER A 137 -5.17 3.93 9.94
CA SER A 137 -5.36 4.98 8.95
C SER A 137 -4.43 4.80 7.75
N SER A 138 -3.22 4.29 7.98
CA SER A 138 -2.28 4.00 6.88
C SER A 138 -2.78 2.88 5.96
N MET A 139 -3.47 1.89 6.52
CA MET A 139 -4.16 0.83 5.77
C MET A 139 -5.31 1.40 4.94
N LEU A 140 -6.13 2.28 5.52
CA LEU A 140 -7.21 2.97 4.81
C LEU A 140 -6.68 3.80 3.62
N ILE A 141 -5.61 4.57 3.84
CA ILE A 141 -4.96 5.38 2.80
C ILE A 141 -4.40 4.48 1.69
N GLY A 142 -3.69 3.41 2.04
CA GLY A 142 -3.16 2.45 1.06
C GLY A 142 -4.27 1.80 0.24
N ALA A 143 -5.35 1.35 0.88
CA ALA A 143 -6.50 0.77 0.18
C ALA A 143 -7.11 1.77 -0.81
N MET A 144 -7.29 3.04 -0.41
CA MET A 144 -7.83 4.09 -1.29
C MET A 144 -6.95 4.34 -2.51
N LEU A 145 -5.64 4.43 -2.30
CA LEU A 145 -4.66 4.61 -3.38
C LEU A 145 -4.67 3.43 -4.36
N MET A 146 -4.74 2.21 -3.83
CA MET A 146 -4.82 1.00 -4.66
C MET A 146 -6.12 0.92 -5.45
N THR A 147 -7.26 1.28 -4.85
CA THR A 147 -8.54 1.38 -5.59
C THR A 147 -8.41 2.35 -6.76
N MET A 148 -7.84 3.54 -6.55
CA MET A 148 -7.59 4.50 -7.64
C MET A 148 -6.66 3.92 -8.71
N ALA A 149 -5.60 3.23 -8.31
CA ALA A 149 -4.65 2.64 -9.23
C ALA A 149 -5.28 1.56 -10.13
N TYR A 150 -6.09 0.66 -9.57
CA TYR A 150 -6.80 -0.38 -10.32
C TYR A 150 -7.88 0.18 -11.25
N VAL A 151 -8.58 1.24 -10.84
CA VAL A 151 -9.52 1.95 -11.73
C VAL A 151 -8.77 2.51 -12.94
N GLY A 152 -7.59 3.13 -12.73
CA GLY A 152 -6.74 3.61 -13.82
C GLY A 152 -6.27 2.50 -14.76
N GLU A 153 -5.92 1.34 -14.21
CA GLU A 153 -5.47 0.18 -14.99
C GLU A 153 -6.61 -0.42 -15.85
N LEU A 154 -7.80 -0.56 -15.29
CA LEU A 154 -8.98 -1.03 -16.02
C LEU A 154 -9.34 -0.09 -17.20
N LEU A 155 -9.22 1.22 -17.00
CA LEU A 155 -9.46 2.21 -18.07
C LEU A 155 -8.44 2.08 -19.22
N LYS A 156 -7.16 1.82 -18.90
CA LYS A 156 -6.11 1.56 -19.91
C LYS A 156 -6.38 0.26 -20.68
N LEU A 157 -6.66 -0.82 -19.96
CA LEU A 157 -6.91 -2.13 -20.57
C LEU A 157 -8.17 -2.12 -21.44
N GLY A 158 -9.22 -1.41 -21.02
CA GLY A 158 -10.43 -1.24 -21.82
C GLY A 158 -10.21 -0.50 -23.14
N ARG A 159 -9.28 0.46 -23.19
CA ARG A 159 -8.86 1.10 -24.46
C ARG A 159 -8.11 0.12 -25.36
N ARG A 160 -7.13 -0.59 -24.80
CA ARG A 160 -6.35 -1.59 -25.54
C ARG A 160 -7.22 -2.69 -26.14
N LEU A 161 -8.26 -3.13 -25.43
CA LEU A 161 -9.20 -4.12 -25.95
C LEU A 161 -10.00 -3.61 -27.16
N LYS A 162 -10.38 -2.32 -27.16
CA LYS A 162 -11.08 -1.69 -28.29
C LYS A 162 -10.18 -1.53 -29.52
N GLU A 163 -8.89 -1.27 -29.33
CA GLU A 163 -7.91 -1.16 -30.43
C GLU A 163 -7.63 -2.52 -31.08
N LEU A 164 -7.75 -3.61 -30.33
CA LEU A 164 -7.55 -4.97 -30.82
C LEU A 164 -8.81 -5.55 -31.52
N SER A 165 -10.01 -5.03 -31.23
CA SER A 165 -11.29 -5.52 -31.77
C SER A 165 -11.54 -5.07 -33.20
#